data_AF-A0AAV8Y6H0-F1
#
_entry.id   AF-A0AAV8Y6H0-F1
#
_cell.length_a   1.000
_cell.length_b   1.000
_cell.length_c   1.000
_cell.angle_alpha   90.00
_cell.angle_beta   90.00
_cell.angle_gamma   90.00
#
_symmetry.space_group_name_H-M   'P 1'
#
loop_
_entity.id
_entity.type
_entity.pdbx_description
1 polymer ?
#
loop_
_entity_poly.entity_id
_entity_poly.type
_entity_poly.pdbx_seq_one_letter_code
_entity_poly.pdbx_strand_id
1 'polypeptide(L)'
;MISPFIKWKHTRKMFVPENDQNVLDGARGVKVQVSDHKFSYIEGHVIDGRNLFPATGYLYLVWETLALMEGTYLNDMNVVFENCKFMRATALMEKRFLQFNVIIQRSTGNFEIVEADSLVVKGKIYVAEEDQSERVSFDLPGIPKSEALPLTSKDIYKELRLRGYNYKSSRLKFLMGTKSGK
;
A
#
# COMPACT_ATOMS: atom_id res chain seq x y z
N MET A 1 -39.63 23.82 -29.18
CA MET A 1 -38.51 23.18 -28.43
C MET A 1 -38.97 21.80 -27.97
N ILE A 2 -38.24 20.72 -28.29
CA ILE A 2 -38.67 19.33 -28.02
C ILE A 2 -38.00 18.69 -26.80
N SER A 3 -36.99 19.35 -26.22
CA SER A 3 -36.20 18.87 -25.08
C SER A 3 -37.00 18.27 -23.90
N PRO A 4 -38.05 18.91 -23.36
CA PRO A 4 -38.77 18.38 -22.19
C PRO A 4 -39.62 17.12 -22.48
N PHE A 5 -39.83 16.76 -23.76
CA PHE A 5 -40.61 15.59 -24.16
C PHE A 5 -39.75 14.32 -24.34
N ILE A 6 -38.41 14.47 -24.31
CA ILE A 6 -37.48 13.34 -24.42
C ILE A 6 -37.10 12.90 -23.00
N LYS A 7 -37.64 11.75 -22.56
CA LYS A 7 -37.31 11.13 -21.27
C LYS A 7 -36.47 9.88 -21.50
N TRP A 8 -35.36 9.76 -20.77
CA TRP A 8 -34.50 8.57 -20.82
C TRP A 8 -34.92 7.56 -19.76
N LYS A 9 -34.71 6.28 -20.04
CA LYS A 9 -34.96 5.21 -19.06
C LYS A 9 -33.79 5.11 -18.09
N HIS A 10 -33.82 5.89 -17.00
CA HIS A 10 -32.81 5.94 -15.93
C HIS A 10 -32.79 4.69 -15.02
N THR A 11 -32.89 3.49 -15.60
CA THR A 11 -32.94 2.23 -14.83
C THR A 11 -31.57 1.75 -14.35
N ARG A 12 -30.50 2.15 -15.03
CA ARG A 12 -29.13 1.81 -14.63
C ARG A 12 -28.61 2.88 -13.67
N LYS A 13 -28.34 2.49 -12.44
CA LYS A 13 -27.61 3.34 -11.49
C LYS A 13 -26.13 3.30 -11.87
N MET A 14 -25.55 4.48 -12.04
CA MET A 14 -24.11 4.64 -12.25
C MET A 14 -23.48 5.02 -10.93
N PHE A 15 -22.22 4.65 -10.72
CA PHE A 15 -21.47 5.09 -9.56
C PHE A 15 -21.25 6.61 -9.66
N VAL A 16 -21.76 7.35 -8.66
CA VAL A 16 -21.48 8.76 -8.49
C VAL A 16 -20.45 8.85 -7.37
N PRO A 17 -19.26 9.42 -7.61
CA PRO A 17 -18.29 9.63 -6.55
C PRO A 17 -18.87 10.60 -5.53
N GLU A 18 -19.09 10.12 -4.31
CA GLU A 18 -19.49 10.96 -3.18
C GLU A 18 -18.22 11.56 -2.56
N ASN A 19 -18.24 12.86 -2.30
CA ASN A 19 -17.12 13.53 -1.65
C ASN A 19 -17.15 13.13 -0.17
N ASP A 20 -16.27 12.21 0.22
CA ASP A 20 -16.22 11.67 1.58
C ASP A 20 -15.67 12.75 2.53
N GLN A 21 -16.57 13.56 3.09
CA GLN A 21 -16.21 14.67 3.99
C GLN A 21 -15.34 14.20 5.16
N ASN A 22 -15.48 12.94 5.58
CA ASN A 22 -14.68 12.34 6.65
C ASN A 22 -13.17 12.36 6.36
N VAL A 23 -12.78 12.29 5.08
CA VAL A 23 -11.36 12.31 4.68
C VAL A 23 -10.73 13.65 5.04
N LEU A 24 -11.48 14.75 4.97
CA LEU A 24 -11.00 16.04 5.45
C LEU A 24 -10.75 15.96 6.96
N ASP A 25 -11.62 15.35 7.74
CA ASP A 25 -11.42 15.19 9.19
C ASP A 25 -10.32 14.18 9.58
N GLY A 26 -9.60 13.64 8.59
CA GLY A 26 -8.49 12.72 8.79
C GLY A 26 -8.94 11.29 9.05
N ALA A 27 -10.21 10.95 8.79
CA ALA A 27 -10.74 9.60 8.92
C ALA A 27 -11.19 9.07 7.56
N ARG A 28 -10.75 7.86 7.20
CA ARG A 28 -11.10 7.25 5.91
C ARG A 28 -11.40 5.77 6.05
N GLY A 29 -12.60 5.38 5.61
CA GLY A 29 -12.99 3.98 5.46
C GLY A 29 -12.52 3.44 4.11
N VAL A 30 -11.67 2.41 4.11
CA VAL A 30 -11.18 1.74 2.91
C VAL A 30 -11.67 0.30 2.86
N LYS A 31 -12.45 -0.02 1.83
CA LYS A 31 -12.88 -1.39 1.55
C LYS A 31 -11.88 -2.07 0.62
N VAL A 32 -11.27 -3.14 1.09
CA VAL A 32 -10.26 -3.92 0.37
C VAL A 32 -10.85 -5.27 -0.03
N GLN A 33 -10.80 -5.62 -1.32
CA GLN A 33 -11.26 -6.90 -1.83
C GLN A 33 -10.33 -7.39 -2.95
N VAL A 34 -9.96 -8.68 -2.94
CA VAL A 34 -9.01 -9.26 -3.93
C VAL A 34 -9.52 -9.13 -5.37
N SER A 35 -10.84 -9.16 -5.57
CA SER A 35 -11.46 -9.01 -6.89
C SER A 35 -11.32 -7.60 -7.48
N ASP A 36 -11.03 -6.59 -6.66
CA ASP A 36 -10.76 -5.25 -7.14
C ASP A 36 -9.38 -5.22 -7.80
N HIS A 37 -9.31 -4.65 -9.01
CA HIS A 37 -8.05 -4.46 -9.73
C HIS A 37 -7.00 -3.75 -8.87
N LYS A 38 -7.40 -2.74 -8.08
CA LYS A 38 -6.50 -1.99 -7.18
C LYS A 38 -5.80 -2.90 -6.18
N PHE A 39 -6.50 -3.91 -5.67
CA PHE A 39 -6.05 -4.78 -4.58
C PHE A 39 -5.70 -6.21 -5.01
N SER A 40 -5.83 -6.52 -6.30
CA SER A 40 -5.51 -7.84 -6.88
C SER A 40 -4.06 -8.30 -6.63
N TYR A 41 -3.14 -7.38 -6.29
CA TYR A 41 -1.75 -7.74 -5.97
C TYR A 41 -1.63 -8.52 -4.65
N ILE A 42 -2.60 -8.38 -3.74
CA ILE A 42 -2.59 -9.03 -2.44
C ILE A 42 -2.60 -10.55 -2.61
N GLU A 43 -3.25 -11.09 -3.64
CA GLU A 43 -3.28 -12.54 -3.93
C GLU A 43 -1.88 -13.18 -4.06
N GLY A 44 -0.86 -12.38 -4.37
CA GLY A 44 0.52 -12.83 -4.43
C GLY A 44 1.29 -12.77 -3.10
N HIS A 45 0.70 -12.22 -2.04
CA HIS A 45 1.32 -12.04 -0.72
C HIS A 45 0.88 -13.15 0.24
N VAL A 46 1.31 -14.37 -0.06
CA VAL A 46 1.01 -15.56 0.75
C VAL A 46 2.17 -15.88 1.66
N ILE A 47 1.89 -16.02 2.97
CA ILE A 47 2.86 -16.40 4.00
C ILE A 47 2.26 -17.54 4.82
N ASP A 48 2.98 -18.65 4.93
CA ASP A 48 2.54 -19.89 5.57
C ASP A 48 1.16 -20.36 5.05
N GLY A 49 0.98 -20.31 3.72
CA GLY A 49 -0.29 -20.70 3.07
C GLY A 49 -1.47 -19.75 3.31
N ARG A 50 -1.30 -18.64 4.03
CA ARG A 50 -2.34 -17.63 4.28
C ARG A 50 -2.10 -16.39 3.45
N ASN A 51 -3.17 -15.86 2.85
CA ASN A 51 -3.11 -14.59 2.15
C ASN A 51 -3.19 -13.44 3.16
N LEU A 52 -2.08 -12.75 3.40
CA LEU A 52 -2.00 -11.68 4.40
C LEU A 52 -1.96 -10.33 3.72
N PHE A 53 -2.66 -9.35 4.25
CA PHE A 53 -2.50 -7.97 3.82
C PHE A 53 -1.08 -7.49 4.13
N PRO A 54 -0.32 -6.99 3.14
CA PRO A 54 1.09 -6.66 3.33
C PRO A 54 1.27 -5.47 4.26
N ALA A 55 2.34 -5.49 5.06
CA ALA A 55 2.70 -4.38 5.93
C ALA A 55 2.87 -3.05 5.15
N THR A 56 3.47 -3.13 3.97
CA THR A 56 3.63 -2.00 3.05
C THR A 56 2.28 -1.48 2.52
N GLY A 57 1.28 -2.35 2.41
CA GLY A 57 -0.08 -1.95 2.05
C GLY A 57 -0.71 -1.02 3.08
N TYR A 58 -0.45 -1.23 4.37
CA TYR A 58 -0.94 -0.33 5.42
C TYR A 58 -0.35 1.07 5.29
N LEU A 59 0.97 1.14 5.10
CA LEU A 59 1.67 2.41 4.90
C LEU A 59 1.16 3.13 3.65
N TYR A 60 0.89 2.40 2.58
CA TYR A 60 0.29 2.96 1.37
C TYR A 60 -1.11 3.54 1.61
N LEU A 61 -1.97 2.86 2.39
CA LEU A 61 -3.29 3.40 2.75
C LEU A 61 -3.19 4.69 3.55
N VAL A 62 -2.23 4.78 4.47
CA VAL A 62 -1.99 5.98 5.29
C VAL A 62 -1.47 7.12 4.41
N TRP A 63 -0.49 6.85 3.55
CA TRP A 63 0.04 7.83 2.61
C TRP A 63 -1.03 8.36 1.66
N GLU A 64 -1.83 7.48 1.07
CA GLU A 64 -2.97 7.89 0.23
C GLU A 64 -3.97 8.74 0.99
N THR A 65 -4.23 8.43 2.26
CA THR A 65 -5.14 9.21 3.10
C THR A 65 -4.57 10.60 3.39
N LEU A 66 -3.28 10.70 3.69
CA LEU A 66 -2.62 11.99 3.90
C LEU A 66 -2.62 12.85 2.62
N ALA A 67 -2.33 12.25 1.46
CA ALA A 67 -2.37 12.96 0.18
C ALA A 67 -3.77 13.52 -0.13
N LEU A 68 -4.82 12.73 0.15
CA LEU A 68 -6.21 13.19 0.02
C LEU A 68 -6.56 14.32 0.99
N MET A 69 -6.05 14.28 2.23
CA MET A 69 -6.25 15.35 3.22
C MET A 69 -5.62 16.67 2.77
N GLU A 70 -4.44 16.62 2.16
CA GLU A 70 -3.70 17.78 1.62
C GLU A 70 -4.18 18.21 0.22
N GLY A 71 -5.06 17.42 -0.42
CA GLY A 71 -5.53 17.69 -1.78
C GLY A 71 -4.45 17.53 -2.86
N THR A 72 -3.42 16.73 -2.59
CA THR A 72 -2.28 16.49 -3.49
C THR A 72 -2.32 15.07 -4.07
N TYR A 73 -1.58 14.84 -5.16
CA TYR A 73 -1.40 13.50 -5.70
C TYR A 73 -0.33 12.75 -4.91
N LEU A 74 -0.56 11.46 -4.69
CA LEU A 74 0.37 10.59 -3.96
C LEU A 74 1.80 10.62 -4.54
N ASN A 75 1.94 10.70 -5.86
CA ASN A 75 3.25 10.72 -6.54
C ASN A 75 4.04 12.02 -6.32
N ASP A 76 3.35 13.12 -5.97
CA ASP A 76 3.98 14.43 -5.79
C ASP A 76 4.32 14.70 -4.31
N MET A 77 4.01 13.75 -3.43
CA MET A 77 4.10 13.93 -1.98
C MET A 77 5.18 13.03 -1.38
N ASN A 78 6.28 13.64 -0.92
CA ASN A 78 7.28 12.92 -0.13
C ASN A 78 6.82 12.85 1.33
N VAL A 79 6.82 11.66 1.91
CA VAL A 79 6.38 11.43 3.29
C VAL A 79 7.42 10.67 4.09
N VAL A 80 7.39 10.91 5.40
CA VAL A 80 8.22 10.21 6.37
C VAL A 80 7.33 9.44 7.32
N PHE A 81 7.73 8.20 7.59
CA PHE A 81 7.08 7.34 8.55
C PHE A 81 7.98 7.16 9.77
N GLU A 82 7.50 7.55 10.94
CA GLU A 82 8.19 7.38 12.22
C GLU A 82 7.45 6.39 13.11
N ASN A 83 8.21 5.63 13.89
CA ASN A 83 7.70 4.79 14.98
C ASN A 83 6.54 3.85 14.58
N CYS A 84 6.56 3.34 13.34
CA CYS A 84 5.54 2.44 12.83
C CYS A 84 5.57 1.09 13.55
N LYS A 85 4.45 0.71 14.15
CA LYS A 85 4.26 -0.54 14.89
C LYS A 85 3.10 -1.32 14.29
N PHE A 86 3.40 -2.51 13.79
CA PHE A 86 2.43 -3.46 13.26
C PHE A 86 2.02 -4.41 14.37
N MET A 87 0.80 -4.25 14.88
CA MET A 87 0.30 -5.00 16.04
C MET A 87 -0.16 -6.40 15.64
N ARG A 88 -0.74 -6.54 14.45
CA ARG A 88 -1.22 -7.83 13.91
C ARG A 88 -1.22 -7.85 12.39
N ALA A 89 -1.12 -9.05 11.84
CA ALA A 89 -1.39 -9.29 10.43
C ALA A 89 -2.90 -9.48 10.21
N THR A 90 -3.39 -9.05 9.05
CA THR A 90 -4.81 -9.22 8.68
C THR A 90 -4.89 -10.19 7.51
N ALA A 91 -5.59 -11.31 7.69
CA ALA A 91 -5.76 -12.30 6.64
C ALA A 91 -6.94 -11.96 5.73
N LEU A 92 -6.75 -12.04 4.42
CA LEU A 92 -7.83 -11.94 3.44
C LEU A 92 -8.39 -13.32 3.11
N MET A 93 -9.72 -13.41 3.06
CA MET A 93 -10.46 -14.52 2.47
C MET A 93 -11.00 -14.09 1.10
N GLU A 94 -10.92 -14.92 0.08
CA GLU A 94 -11.26 -14.58 -1.32
C GLU A 94 -12.67 -14.00 -1.51
N LYS A 95 -13.64 -14.42 -0.67
CA LYS A 95 -15.05 -14.01 -0.77
C LYS A 95 -15.44 -12.88 0.19
N ARG A 96 -14.52 -12.40 1.04
CA ARG A 96 -14.81 -11.35 2.01
C ARG A 96 -14.02 -10.09 1.65
N PHE A 97 -14.63 -8.95 1.91
CA PHE A 97 -13.93 -7.67 1.91
C PHE A 97 -13.40 -7.41 3.33
N LEU A 98 -12.26 -6.75 3.42
CA LEU A 98 -11.80 -6.12 4.64
C LEU A 98 -12.19 -4.66 4.63
N GLN A 99 -12.51 -4.13 5.81
CA GLN A 99 -12.77 -2.71 6.00
C GLN A 99 -11.75 -2.17 6.98
N PHE A 100 -10.86 -1.32 6.47
CA PHE A 100 -9.90 -0.59 7.27
C PHE A 100 -10.43 0.81 7.51
N ASN A 101 -10.33 1.28 8.75
CA ASN A 101 -10.53 2.67 9.09
C ASN A 101 -9.14 3.27 9.37
N VAL A 102 -8.72 4.19 8.50
CA VAL A 102 -7.48 4.94 8.64
C VAL A 102 -7.81 6.24 9.33
N ILE A 103 -7.10 6.56 10.41
CA ILE A 103 -7.28 7.79 11.17
C ILE A 103 -5.93 8.47 11.25
N ILE A 104 -5.85 9.75 10.88
CA ILE A 104 -4.66 10.59 10.94
C ILE A 104 -4.99 11.86 11.71
N GLN A 105 -4.30 12.07 12.82
CA GLN A 105 -4.42 13.30 13.60
C GLN A 105 -3.60 14.41 12.95
N ARG A 106 -4.28 15.38 12.31
CA ARG A 106 -3.64 16.51 11.60
C ARG A 106 -2.56 17.25 12.40
N SER A 107 -2.78 17.46 13.68
CA SER A 107 -1.86 18.27 14.51
C SER A 107 -0.55 17.57 14.87
N THR A 108 -0.57 16.24 15.00
CA THR A 108 0.59 15.46 15.48
C THR A 108 1.19 14.56 14.40
N GLY A 109 0.44 14.29 13.34
CA GLY A 109 0.77 13.28 12.33
C GLY A 109 0.59 11.84 12.83
N ASN A 110 0.10 11.64 14.05
CA ASN A 110 -0.15 10.28 14.57
C ASN A 110 -1.24 9.62 13.73
N PHE A 111 -0.96 8.42 13.24
CA PHE A 111 -1.92 7.63 12.50
C PHE A 111 -2.20 6.30 13.17
N GLU A 112 -3.41 5.82 12.96
CA GLU A 112 -3.88 4.51 13.39
C GLU A 112 -4.68 3.86 12.26
N ILE A 113 -4.53 2.55 12.11
CA ILE A 113 -5.37 1.74 11.23
C ILE A 113 -6.09 0.73 12.10
N VAL A 114 -7.42 0.75 12.00
CA VAL A 114 -8.30 -0.15 12.73
C VAL A 114 -9.04 -1.05 11.75
N GLU A 115 -9.19 -2.31 12.10
CA GLU A 115 -10.04 -3.28 11.39
C GLU A 115 -10.92 -3.98 12.43
N ALA A 116 -12.24 -4.01 12.20
CA ALA A 116 -13.21 -4.58 13.14
C ALA A 116 -12.98 -4.16 14.62
N ASP A 117 -12.81 -2.86 14.85
CA ASP A 117 -12.56 -2.24 16.16
C ASP A 117 -11.25 -2.64 16.86
N SER A 118 -10.36 -3.35 16.16
CA SER A 118 -9.05 -3.74 16.66
C SER A 118 -7.93 -3.01 15.92
N LEU A 119 -7.03 -2.38 16.68
CA LEU A 119 -5.85 -1.70 16.17
C LEU A 119 -4.92 -2.67 15.42
N VAL A 120 -4.58 -2.31 14.18
CA VAL A 120 -3.70 -3.09 13.30
C VAL A 120 -2.33 -2.47 13.22
N VAL A 121 -2.27 -1.16 12.97
CA VAL A 121 -1.01 -0.41 12.82
C VAL A 121 -1.17 0.93 13.50
N LYS A 122 -0.09 1.40 14.13
CA LYS A 122 0.04 2.79 14.56
C LYS A 122 1.41 3.34 14.22
N GLY A 123 1.52 4.65 14.11
CA GLY A 123 2.78 5.32 13.89
C GLY A 123 2.57 6.82 13.74
N LYS A 124 3.54 7.49 13.15
CA LYS A 124 3.45 8.90 12.80
C LYS A 124 3.85 9.09 11.35
N ILE A 125 3.13 9.96 10.64
CA ILE A 125 3.38 10.35 9.26
C ILE A 125 3.38 11.87 9.14
N TYR A 126 4.30 12.41 8.35
CA TYR A 126 4.32 13.82 7.98
C TYR A 126 4.97 14.01 6.60
N VAL A 127 4.78 15.19 6.02
CA VAL A 127 5.38 15.57 4.74
C VAL A 127 6.86 15.86 4.96
N ALA A 128 7.73 15.23 4.17
CA ALA A 128 9.16 15.48 4.25
C ALA A 128 9.44 16.96 3.92
N GLU A 129 10.31 17.59 4.70
CA GLU A 129 10.79 18.94 4.39
C GLU A 129 11.69 18.90 3.13
N GLU A 130 11.76 20.01 2.39
CA GLU A 130 12.56 20.08 1.15
C GLU A 130 14.06 19.86 1.42
N ASP A 131 14.50 20.14 2.64
CA ASP A 131 15.85 19.88 3.10
C ASP A 131 16.07 18.36 3.20
N GLN A 132 16.84 17.85 2.23
CA GLN A 132 17.15 16.44 1.99
C GLN A 132 17.86 15.70 3.15
N SER A 133 17.87 16.27 4.36
CA SER A 133 18.45 15.71 5.59
C SER A 133 17.91 14.31 5.93
N GLU A 134 16.67 14.02 5.56
CA GLU A 134 16.03 12.72 5.78
C GLU A 134 16.42 11.67 4.73
N ARG A 135 17.06 12.10 3.62
CA ARG A 135 17.55 11.21 2.58
C ARG A 135 18.93 10.70 2.96
N VAL A 136 19.04 9.39 3.13
CA VAL A 136 20.34 8.75 3.31
C VAL A 136 20.99 8.55 1.94
N SER A 137 22.09 9.27 1.68
CA SER A 137 22.97 8.95 0.55
C SER A 137 23.74 7.68 0.87
N PHE A 138 23.37 6.56 0.26
CA PHE A 138 24.17 5.35 0.31
C PHE A 138 25.20 5.39 -0.83
N ASP A 139 26.47 5.55 -0.48
CA ASP A 139 27.55 5.11 -1.36
C ASP A 139 27.46 3.59 -1.43
N LEU A 140 26.80 3.07 -2.47
CA LEU A 140 26.72 1.64 -2.71
C LEU A 140 28.16 1.12 -2.85
N PRO A 141 28.66 0.29 -1.92
CA PRO A 141 29.96 -0.32 -2.11
C PRO A 141 29.91 -1.11 -3.41
N GLY A 142 30.96 -0.96 -4.24
CA GLY A 142 31.08 -1.75 -5.46
C GLY A 142 30.87 -3.21 -5.13
N ILE A 143 30.05 -3.93 -5.93
CA ILE A 143 29.74 -5.34 -5.71
C ILE A 143 31.08 -6.06 -5.55
N PRO A 144 31.41 -6.58 -4.35
CA PRO A 144 32.68 -7.26 -4.15
C PRO A 144 32.74 -8.41 -5.15
N LYS A 145 33.88 -8.57 -5.83
CA LYS A 145 34.12 -9.75 -6.66
C LYS A 145 34.14 -10.96 -5.73
N SER A 146 32.97 -11.55 -5.54
CA SER A 146 32.80 -12.80 -4.81
C SER A 146 33.05 -13.94 -5.80
N GLU A 147 33.72 -14.99 -5.33
CA GLU A 147 33.82 -16.26 -6.05
C GLU A 147 32.47 -17.00 -6.09
N ALA A 148 31.51 -16.59 -5.25
CA ALA A 148 30.17 -17.14 -5.24
C ALA A 148 29.36 -16.61 -6.44
N LEU A 149 28.59 -17.51 -7.07
CA LEU A 149 27.67 -17.15 -8.14
C LEU A 149 26.62 -16.16 -7.61
N PRO A 150 26.30 -15.10 -8.37
CA PRO A 150 25.20 -14.21 -8.01
C PRO A 150 23.91 -15.03 -7.98
N LEU A 151 23.10 -14.82 -6.95
CA LEU A 151 21.78 -15.42 -6.90
C LEU A 151 20.97 -14.93 -8.11
N THR A 152 20.06 -15.75 -8.60
CA THR A 152 19.02 -15.31 -9.52
C THR A 152 17.74 -14.99 -8.74
N SER A 153 16.79 -14.27 -9.36
CA SER A 153 15.49 -14.01 -8.74
C SER A 153 14.80 -15.32 -8.30
N LYS A 154 14.95 -16.39 -9.09
CA LYS A 154 14.42 -17.73 -8.77
C LYS A 154 15.04 -18.30 -7.50
N ASP A 155 16.34 -18.12 -7.31
CA ASP A 155 17.05 -18.63 -6.12
C ASP A 155 16.59 -17.90 -4.86
N ILE A 156 16.40 -16.58 -4.91
CA ILE A 156 15.85 -15.80 -3.80
C ILE A 156 14.44 -16.29 -3.44
N TYR A 157 13.54 -16.40 -4.42
CA TYR A 157 12.18 -16.85 -4.14
C TYR A 157 12.11 -18.32 -3.69
N LYS A 158 13.07 -19.16 -4.11
CA LYS A 158 13.20 -20.53 -3.62
C LYS A 158 13.56 -20.54 -2.13
N GLU A 159 14.58 -19.79 -1.72
CA GLU A 159 14.98 -19.67 -0.32
C GLU A 159 13.87 -19.09 0.56
N LEU A 160 13.19 -18.05 0.09
CA LEU A 160 12.04 -17.45 0.77
C LEU A 160 10.89 -18.47 0.94
N ARG A 161 10.59 -19.24 -0.11
CA ARG A 161 9.55 -20.27 -0.07
C ARG A 161 9.85 -21.37 0.94
N LEU A 162 11.11 -21.78 1.06
CA LEU A 162 11.54 -22.77 2.07
C LEU A 162 11.33 -22.26 3.50
N ARG A 163 11.30 -20.94 3.71
CA ARG A 163 11.04 -20.28 5.01
C ARG A 163 9.58 -19.92 5.25
N GLY A 164 8.65 -20.35 4.39
CA GLY A 164 7.21 -20.08 4.51
C GLY A 164 6.70 -18.88 3.71
N TYR A 165 7.56 -18.12 3.03
CA TYR A 165 7.14 -16.99 2.20
C TYR A 165 6.76 -17.45 0.79
N ASN A 166 5.48 -17.73 0.58
CA ASN A 166 4.94 -18.24 -0.68
C ASN A 166 4.55 -17.12 -1.65
N TYR A 167 5.45 -16.17 -1.90
CA TYR A 167 5.18 -15.07 -2.82
C TYR A 167 4.91 -15.55 -4.24
N LYS A 168 3.81 -15.11 -4.85
CA LYS A 168 3.54 -15.36 -6.27
C LYS A 168 4.30 -14.32 -7.10
N SER A 169 5.28 -14.79 -7.87
CA SER A 169 6.30 -14.02 -8.59
C SER A 169 5.79 -13.01 -9.64
N SER A 170 4.48 -12.91 -9.91
CA SER A 170 3.98 -12.03 -10.96
C SER A 170 4.08 -10.54 -10.62
N ARG A 171 4.10 -10.16 -9.33
CA ARG A 171 4.01 -8.75 -8.90
C ARG A 171 5.01 -8.30 -7.84
N LEU A 172 5.53 -9.21 -7.02
CA LEU A 172 6.70 -8.94 -6.18
C LEU A 172 7.94 -9.28 -7.02
N LYS A 173 8.84 -8.30 -7.22
CA LYS A 173 10.07 -8.49 -8.00
C LYS A 173 11.27 -7.99 -7.20
N PHE A 174 12.17 -8.90 -6.86
CA PHE A 174 13.56 -8.53 -6.56
C PHE A 174 14.31 -8.38 -7.87
N LEU A 175 14.77 -7.17 -8.18
CA LEU A 175 15.69 -6.91 -9.29
C LEU A 175 17.11 -6.98 -8.73
N MET A 176 17.89 -7.97 -9.16
CA MET A 176 19.33 -7.95 -8.92
C MET A 176 19.99 -7.13 -10.02
N GLY A 177 20.70 -6.08 -9.61
CA GLY A 177 21.48 -5.24 -10.51
C GLY A 177 22.72 -6.00 -10.99
N THR A 178 22.62 -6.70 -12.12
CA THR A 178 23.81 -7.09 -12.87
C THR A 178 24.21 -5.89 -13.71
N LYS A 179 25.22 -5.11 -13.28
CA LYS A 179 25.92 -4.21 -14.20
C LYS A 179 26.66 -5.08 -15.22
N SER A 180 26.00 -5.41 -16.33
CA SER A 180 26.70 -5.83 -17.55
C SER A 180 27.24 -4.57 -18.21
N GLY A 181 28.41 -4.11 -17.76
CA GLY A 181 29.18 -3.09 -18.48
C GLY A 181 29.79 -3.72 -19.73
N LYS A 182 29.48 -3.13 -20.89
CA LYS A 182 30.32 -3.23 -22.09
C LYS A 182 31.61 -2.46 -21.89
#